data_AF-A0A942J2R7-F1
#
_entry.id   AF-A0A942J2R7-F1
#
_cell.length_a   1.000
_cell.length_b   1.000
_cell.length_c   1.000
_cell.angle_alpha   90.00
_cell.angle_beta   90.00
_cell.angle_gamma   90.00
#
_symmetry.space_group_name_H-M   'P 1'
#
loop_
_entity.id
_entity.type
_entity.pdbx_description
1 polymer ?
#
loop_
_entity_poly.entity_id
_entity_poly.type
_entity_poly.pdbx_seq_one_letter_code
_entity_poly.pdbx_strand_id
1 'polypeptide(L)'
;MSPAGVRLTTIEVTLHRFVLAELNTHRVFSRNSASSRAIPVQRQLAAVLDDPAVPLEFGSNQPGMQAGPPLAGEDHERALAAWLEARDAAVAAARNLLDLGVHKQVANRILEPFIWHTVIVTATDWDGFWQQRCSPLAQPEIRAAADAMRAAYDGSTPVEVTADVWHTPYVRDDETDLDRETRKRIAAARCARVSYLTHDGRRDLSADEELYDRLVTAEPPHWSPLEHVATPSDDPSVPGNFRGWRQLRHVIEQARAPGGG
;
A
#
# COMPACT_ATOMS: atom_id res chain seq x y z
N MET A 1 -0.96 14.74 15.01
CA MET A 1 0.13 14.87 16.00
C MET A 1 -0.44 14.45 17.34
N SER A 2 0.18 13.48 18.03
CA SER A 2 -0.24 13.11 19.39
C SER A 2 0.23 14.15 20.42
N PRO A 3 -0.31 14.15 21.65
CA PRO A 3 0.16 15.03 22.72
C PRO A 3 1.65 14.85 23.07
N ALA A 4 2.23 13.68 22.76
CA ALA A 4 3.66 13.40 22.91
C ALA A 4 4.52 13.95 21.75
N GLY A 5 3.95 14.75 20.84
CA GLY A 5 4.66 15.30 19.68
C GLY A 5 5.01 14.26 18.63
N VAL A 6 4.29 13.14 18.54
CA VAL A 6 4.52 12.11 17.52
C VAL A 6 3.47 12.20 16.41
N ARG A 7 3.95 12.42 15.18
CA ARG A 7 3.11 12.44 13.98
C ARG A 7 2.87 11.01 13.49
N LEU A 8 1.60 10.61 13.42
CA LEU A 8 1.16 9.46 12.65
C LEU A 8 0.76 9.93 11.25
N THR A 9 1.20 9.23 10.21
CA THR A 9 0.83 9.56 8.83
C THR A 9 0.45 8.29 8.08
N THR A 10 -0.58 8.40 7.23
CA THR A 10 -0.97 7.39 6.26
C THR A 10 -0.75 7.92 4.86
N ILE A 11 -0.06 7.14 4.02
CA ILE A 11 0.24 7.47 2.62
C ILE A 11 -0.24 6.31 1.76
N GLU A 12 -1.04 6.62 0.73
CA GLU A 12 -1.26 5.71 -0.40
C GLU A 12 -0.18 6.00 -1.44
N VAL A 13 0.56 4.96 -1.84
CA VAL A 13 1.62 5.06 -2.84
C VAL A 13 1.41 4.02 -3.93
N THR A 14 1.54 4.46 -5.18
CA THR A 14 1.62 3.59 -6.35
C THR A 14 3.07 3.54 -6.83
N LEU A 15 3.58 2.34 -7.03
CA LEU A 15 4.97 2.07 -7.43
C LEU A 15 5.05 0.84 -8.33
N HIS A 16 6.19 0.61 -9.00
CA HIS A 16 6.41 -0.61 -9.76
C HIS A 16 6.33 -1.83 -8.84
N ARG A 17 5.59 -2.85 -9.26
CA ARG A 17 5.41 -4.07 -8.45
C ARG A 17 6.70 -4.79 -8.14
N PHE A 18 7.70 -4.73 -9.03
CA PHE A 18 8.97 -5.42 -8.86
C PHE A 18 9.85 -4.84 -7.74
N VAL A 19 9.64 -3.58 -7.32
CA VAL A 19 10.32 -2.99 -6.15
C VAL A 19 9.52 -3.11 -4.84
N LEU A 20 8.35 -3.75 -4.85
CA LEU A 20 7.53 -3.95 -3.64
C LEU A 20 8.31 -4.66 -2.52
N ALA A 21 9.21 -5.58 -2.88
CA ALA A 21 10.04 -6.29 -1.90
C ALA A 21 10.90 -5.32 -1.08
N GLU A 22 11.39 -4.24 -1.70
CA GLU A 22 12.20 -3.22 -1.05
C GLU A 22 11.40 -2.31 -0.12
N LEU A 23 10.17 -1.95 -0.49
CA LEU A 23 9.25 -1.27 0.43
C LEU A 23 8.96 -2.17 1.65
N ASN A 24 8.83 -3.48 1.42
CA ASN A 24 8.44 -4.43 2.46
C ASN A 24 9.52 -4.72 3.51
N THR A 25 10.79 -4.33 3.29
CA THR A 25 11.85 -4.48 4.29
C THR A 25 11.71 -3.54 5.48
N HIS A 26 10.90 -2.48 5.34
CA HIS A 26 10.68 -1.48 6.40
C HIS A 26 9.64 -1.98 7.41
N ARG A 27 10.13 -2.61 8.47
CA ARG A 27 9.31 -3.27 9.50
C ARG A 27 8.50 -2.30 10.37
N VAL A 28 8.89 -1.03 10.42
CA VAL A 28 8.17 0.02 11.16
C VAL A 28 6.85 0.45 10.50
N PHE A 29 6.55 -0.08 9.31
CA PHE A 29 5.35 0.25 8.55
C PHE A 29 4.24 -0.78 8.72
N SER A 30 3.03 -0.31 9.05
CA SER A 30 1.79 -1.07 8.83
C SER A 30 1.32 -0.86 7.41
N ARG A 31 0.92 -1.95 6.75
CA ARG A 31 0.70 -1.97 5.30
C ARG A 31 -0.53 -2.79 4.91
N ASN A 32 -1.29 -2.25 3.97
CA ASN A 32 -2.20 -3.02 3.13
C ASN A 32 -1.82 -2.81 1.67
N SER A 33 -1.81 -3.89 0.91
CA SER A 33 -1.31 -3.91 -0.47
C SER A 33 -2.40 -4.45 -1.40
N ALA A 34 -2.52 -3.85 -2.58
CA ALA A 34 -3.48 -4.28 -3.59
C ALA A 34 -3.23 -5.76 -3.97
N SER A 35 -4.27 -6.59 -3.95
CA SER A 35 -4.11 -8.03 -4.21
C SER A 35 -4.36 -8.37 -5.68
N SER A 36 -3.33 -8.87 -6.36
CA SER A 36 -3.49 -9.44 -7.71
C SER A 36 -4.43 -10.66 -7.73
N ARG A 37 -4.66 -11.31 -6.59
CA ARG A 37 -5.66 -12.39 -6.45
C ARG A 37 -7.09 -11.86 -6.43
N ALA A 38 -7.29 -10.63 -5.98
CA ALA A 38 -8.61 -10.03 -5.86
C ALA A 38 -9.08 -9.49 -7.22
N ILE A 39 -8.19 -8.83 -7.96
CA ILE A 39 -8.47 -8.19 -9.25
C ILE A 39 -8.85 -9.24 -10.32
N PRO A 40 -9.95 -9.05 -11.08
CA PRO A 40 -10.26 -9.88 -12.25
C PRO A 40 -9.12 -9.86 -13.26
N VAL A 41 -8.75 -11.03 -13.78
CA VAL A 41 -7.61 -11.15 -14.70
C VAL A 41 -7.77 -10.32 -15.97
N GLN A 42 -8.98 -10.24 -16.54
CA GLN A 42 -9.22 -9.42 -17.74
C GLN A 42 -8.90 -7.94 -17.50
N ARG A 43 -9.22 -7.44 -16.30
CA ARG A 43 -8.87 -6.07 -15.90
C ARG A 43 -7.36 -5.90 -15.75
N GLN A 44 -6.68 -6.90 -15.17
CA GLN A 44 -5.22 -6.87 -15.04
C GLN A 44 -4.52 -6.88 -16.42
N LEU A 45 -5.02 -7.68 -17.36
CA LEU A 45 -4.49 -7.75 -18.73
C LEU A 45 -4.67 -6.41 -19.45
N ALA A 46 -5.85 -5.78 -19.33
CA ALA A 46 -6.09 -4.45 -19.89
C ALA A 46 -5.14 -3.41 -19.30
N ALA A 47 -5.02 -3.36 -17.97
CA ALA A 47 -4.14 -2.40 -17.29
C ALA A 47 -2.67 -2.53 -17.75
N VAL A 48 -2.17 -3.76 -17.94
CA VAL A 48 -0.79 -4.00 -18.43
C VAL A 48 -0.60 -3.53 -19.87
N LEU A 49 -1.63 -3.67 -20.72
CA LEU A 49 -1.54 -3.26 -22.12
C LEU A 49 -1.66 -1.74 -22.27
N ASP A 50 -2.57 -1.12 -21.51
CA ASP A 50 -2.89 0.31 -21.60
C ASP A 50 -1.85 1.20 -20.89
N ASP A 51 -1.41 0.81 -19.70
CA ASP A 51 -0.44 1.54 -18.87
C ASP A 51 0.52 0.56 -18.16
N PRO A 52 1.47 -0.03 -18.90
CA PRO A 52 2.47 -0.92 -18.31
C PRO A 52 3.39 -0.17 -17.36
N ALA A 53 3.77 -0.82 -16.26
CA ALA A 53 4.93 -0.39 -15.49
C ALA A 53 6.21 -0.64 -16.31
N VAL A 54 6.85 0.45 -16.74
CA VAL A 54 8.14 0.44 -17.47
C VAL A 54 9.21 1.01 -16.54
N PRO A 55 10.43 0.43 -16.48
CA PRO A 55 11.54 1.01 -15.74
C PRO A 55 11.71 2.50 -16.05
N LEU A 56 11.98 3.31 -15.02
CA LEU A 56 12.12 4.76 -15.20
C LEU A 56 13.33 5.10 -16.08
N GLU A 57 14.35 4.24 -16.04
CA GLU A 57 15.52 4.32 -16.89
C GLU A 57 16.06 2.92 -17.19
N PHE A 58 16.71 2.80 -18.35
CA PHE A 58 17.49 1.61 -18.72
C PHE A 58 18.96 1.92 -18.53
N GLY A 59 19.47 1.77 -17.31
CA GLY A 59 20.87 2.06 -16.99
C GLY A 59 21.86 1.09 -17.67
N SER A 60 23.01 1.61 -18.13
CA SER A 60 24.04 0.80 -18.79
C SER A 60 24.69 -0.20 -17.81
N ASN A 61 25.09 -1.36 -18.30
CA ASN A 61 25.79 -2.37 -17.49
C ASN A 61 27.17 -1.88 -17.02
N GLN A 62 27.50 -2.09 -15.74
CA GLN A 62 28.82 -1.83 -15.15
C GLN A 62 29.05 -2.72 -13.92
N PRO A 63 30.30 -2.90 -13.44
CA PRO A 63 30.56 -3.64 -12.21
C PRO A 63 29.89 -3.00 -10.98
N GLY A 64 29.32 -3.82 -10.10
CA GLY A 64 28.68 -3.38 -8.86
C GLY A 64 27.16 -3.61 -8.83
N MET A 65 26.48 -3.02 -7.84
CA MET A 65 25.02 -3.15 -7.67
C MET A 65 24.21 -2.05 -8.37
N GLN A 66 24.87 -1.04 -8.92
CA GLN A 66 24.22 0.13 -9.52
C GLN A 66 24.51 0.18 -11.01
N ALA A 67 23.49 0.57 -11.77
CA ALA A 67 23.65 0.82 -13.19
C ALA A 67 24.50 2.08 -13.46
N GLY A 68 25.12 2.11 -14.64
CA GLY A 68 25.76 3.32 -15.16
C GLY A 68 24.72 4.29 -15.75
N PRO A 69 25.17 5.29 -16.53
CA PRO A 69 24.27 6.23 -17.18
C PRO A 69 23.16 5.52 -17.99
N PRO A 70 21.94 6.07 -18.07
CA PRO A 70 20.89 5.53 -18.92
C PRO A 70 21.34 5.39 -20.37
N LEU A 71 20.95 4.29 -21.01
CA LEU A 71 21.04 4.12 -22.45
C LEU A 71 20.30 5.29 -23.14
N ALA A 72 20.81 5.72 -24.29
CA ALA A 72 20.28 6.84 -25.06
C ALA A 72 20.16 6.48 -26.54
N GLY A 73 19.35 7.23 -27.29
CA GLY A 73 19.14 7.03 -28.72
C GLY A 73 18.62 5.63 -29.04
N GLU A 74 19.19 5.01 -30.07
CA GLU A 74 18.76 3.70 -30.58
C GLU A 74 18.82 2.59 -29.52
N ASP A 75 19.81 2.61 -28.62
CA ASP A 75 19.91 1.58 -27.57
C ASP A 75 18.80 1.71 -26.52
N HIS A 76 18.37 2.94 -26.21
CA HIS A 76 17.20 3.16 -25.36
C HIS A 76 15.92 2.63 -26.03
N GLU A 77 15.72 2.97 -27.30
CA GLU A 77 14.55 2.54 -28.06
C GLU A 77 14.48 1.01 -28.15
N ARG A 78 15.62 0.35 -28.37
CA ARG A 78 15.73 -1.12 -28.39
C ARG A 78 15.45 -1.74 -27.02
N ALA A 79 15.94 -1.13 -25.93
CA ALA A 79 15.67 -1.62 -24.58
C ALA A 79 14.18 -1.51 -24.21
N LEU A 80 13.56 -0.37 -24.53
CA LEU A 80 12.13 -0.17 -24.36
C LEU A 80 11.31 -1.15 -25.20
N ALA A 81 11.66 -1.32 -26.48
CA ALA A 81 10.99 -2.28 -27.36
C ALA A 81 11.07 -3.70 -26.80
N ALA A 82 12.25 -4.15 -26.37
CA ALA A 82 12.44 -5.48 -25.77
C ALA A 82 11.61 -5.66 -24.48
N TRP A 83 11.49 -4.62 -23.64
CA TRP A 83 10.64 -4.66 -22.45
C TRP A 83 9.16 -4.82 -22.80
N LEU A 84 8.68 -4.07 -23.79
CA LEU A 84 7.30 -4.11 -24.26
C LEU A 84 6.96 -5.41 -25.00
N GLU A 85 7.91 -5.98 -25.75
CA GLU A 85 7.78 -7.32 -26.34
C GLU A 85 7.68 -8.40 -25.26
N ALA A 86 8.49 -8.32 -24.20
CA ALA A 86 8.42 -9.25 -23.07
C ALA A 86 7.07 -9.17 -22.34
N ARG A 87 6.52 -7.94 -22.19
CA ARG A 87 5.16 -7.73 -21.68
C ARG A 87 4.13 -8.42 -22.56
N ASP A 88 4.19 -8.25 -23.88
CA ASP A 88 3.20 -8.82 -24.79
C ASP A 88 3.26 -10.37 -24.77
N ALA A 89 4.46 -10.94 -24.67
CA ALA A 89 4.67 -12.37 -24.47
C ALA A 89 4.09 -12.86 -23.12
N ALA A 90 4.28 -12.09 -22.05
CA ALA A 90 3.71 -12.38 -20.73
C ALA A 90 2.17 -12.33 -20.74
N VAL A 91 1.57 -11.37 -21.45
CA VAL A 91 0.12 -11.28 -21.68
C VAL A 91 -0.40 -12.50 -22.45
N ALA A 92 0.28 -12.91 -23.51
CA ALA A 92 -0.08 -14.11 -24.27
C ALA A 92 0.01 -15.38 -23.41
N ALA A 93 1.07 -15.54 -22.62
CA ALA A 93 1.22 -16.65 -21.69
C ALA A 93 0.12 -16.65 -20.62
N ALA A 94 -0.22 -15.49 -20.05
CA ALA A 94 -1.32 -15.37 -19.09
C ALA A 94 -2.66 -15.77 -19.71
N ARG A 95 -2.96 -15.37 -20.96
CA ARG A 95 -4.17 -15.80 -21.67
C ARG A 95 -4.22 -17.32 -21.87
N ASN A 96 -3.12 -17.92 -22.31
CA ASN A 96 -3.04 -19.38 -22.47
C ASN A 96 -3.33 -20.13 -21.17
N LEU A 97 -2.83 -19.62 -20.02
CA LEU A 97 -3.15 -20.22 -18.72
C LEU A 97 -4.63 -20.13 -18.37
N LEU A 98 -5.29 -19.03 -18.71
CA LEU A 98 -6.73 -18.87 -18.47
C LEU A 98 -7.56 -19.81 -19.34
N ASP A 99 -7.16 -19.99 -20.60
CA ASP A 99 -7.84 -20.92 -21.53
C ASP A 99 -7.74 -22.37 -21.03
N LEU A 100 -6.67 -22.71 -20.31
CA LEU A 100 -6.50 -23.99 -19.61
C LEU A 100 -7.25 -24.08 -18.27
N GLY A 101 -7.94 -23.02 -17.85
CA GLY A 101 -8.69 -22.97 -16.59
C GLY A 101 -7.83 -22.68 -15.35
N VAL A 102 -6.60 -22.21 -15.51
CA VAL A 102 -5.74 -21.86 -14.37
C VAL A 102 -6.29 -20.64 -13.63
N HIS A 103 -6.42 -20.75 -12.31
CA HIS A 103 -6.97 -19.68 -11.49
C HIS A 103 -6.07 -18.42 -11.50
N LYS A 104 -6.71 -17.24 -11.46
CA LYS A 104 -6.05 -15.90 -11.48
C LYS A 104 -4.92 -15.72 -10.46
N GLN A 105 -4.95 -16.45 -9.34
CA GLN A 105 -3.88 -16.41 -8.34
C GLN A 105 -2.49 -16.78 -8.87
N VAL A 106 -2.46 -17.62 -9.92
CA VAL A 106 -1.24 -18.03 -10.62
C VAL A 106 -1.10 -17.26 -11.93
N ALA A 107 -2.17 -17.18 -12.74
CA ALA A 107 -2.10 -16.53 -14.07
C ALA A 107 -1.62 -15.06 -13.98
N ASN A 108 -2.05 -14.31 -12.96
CA ASN A 108 -1.63 -12.91 -12.78
C ASN A 108 -0.15 -12.75 -12.38
N ARG A 109 0.53 -13.81 -11.94
CA ARG A 109 1.93 -13.71 -11.47
C ARG A 109 2.91 -13.42 -12.60
N ILE A 110 2.62 -13.93 -13.80
CA ILE A 110 3.44 -13.71 -15.00
C ILE A 110 3.46 -12.23 -15.40
N LEU A 111 2.43 -11.48 -15.01
CA LEU A 111 2.30 -10.06 -15.33
C LEU A 111 3.02 -9.15 -14.33
N GLU A 112 3.47 -9.66 -13.17
CA GLU A 112 4.01 -8.82 -12.08
C GLU A 112 5.13 -7.85 -12.48
N PRO A 113 6.04 -8.15 -13.44
CA PRO A 113 7.04 -7.17 -13.87
C PRO A 113 6.43 -5.90 -14.51
N PHE A 114 5.22 -5.99 -15.07
CA PHE A 114 4.64 -4.94 -15.90
C PHE A 114 3.45 -4.24 -15.24
N ILE A 115 3.21 -4.47 -13.94
CA ILE A 115 2.07 -3.88 -13.23
C ILE A 115 2.52 -2.79 -12.27
N TRP A 116 1.74 -1.71 -12.24
CA TRP A 116 1.70 -0.78 -11.12
C TRP A 116 1.10 -1.45 -9.90
N HIS A 117 1.56 -1.05 -8.72
CA HIS A 117 1.13 -1.63 -7.47
C HIS A 117 0.85 -0.54 -6.45
N THR A 118 -0.33 -0.59 -5.83
CA THR A 118 -0.75 0.39 -4.84
C THR A 118 -0.69 -0.20 -3.44
N VAL A 119 -0.09 0.54 -2.51
CA VAL A 119 0.08 0.19 -1.10
C VAL A 119 -0.35 1.36 -0.25
N ILE A 120 -1.16 1.10 0.78
CA ILE A 120 -1.35 2.05 1.89
C ILE A 120 -0.33 1.73 2.98
N VAL A 121 0.33 2.76 3.46
CA VAL A 121 1.38 2.69 4.49
C VAL A 121 1.01 3.64 5.61
N THR A 122 0.96 3.15 6.85
CA THR A 122 0.86 4.00 8.03
C THR A 122 2.10 3.81 8.90
N ALA A 123 2.69 4.92 9.37
CA ALA A 123 3.83 4.90 10.28
C ALA A 123 3.99 6.20 11.08
N THR A 124 4.73 6.11 12.19
CA THR A 124 5.21 7.25 12.99
C THR A 124 6.67 7.60 12.75
N ASP A 125 7.46 6.65 12.26
CA ASP A 125 8.89 6.80 11.97
C ASP A 125 9.12 6.56 10.49
N TRP A 126 9.66 7.57 9.84
CA TRP A 126 9.92 7.58 8.40
C TRP A 126 11.40 7.87 8.07
N ASP A 127 12.20 8.28 9.05
CA ASP A 127 13.55 8.81 8.79
C ASP A 127 14.46 7.76 8.17
N GLY A 128 14.41 6.53 8.68
CA GLY A 128 15.15 5.41 8.10
C GLY A 128 14.72 5.08 6.68
N PHE A 129 13.44 5.24 6.35
CA PHE A 129 12.92 5.06 4.99
C PHE A 129 13.43 6.16 4.06
N TRP A 130 13.33 7.42 4.47
CA TRP A 130 13.82 8.56 3.68
C TRP A 130 15.31 8.46 3.41
N GLN A 131 16.13 8.16 4.44
CA GLN A 131 17.58 8.05 4.29
C GLN A 131 17.99 6.95 3.30
N GLN A 132 17.31 5.81 3.33
CA GLN A 132 17.65 4.67 2.46
C GLN A 132 17.07 4.82 1.06
N ARG A 133 15.84 5.32 0.94
CA ARG A 133 15.06 5.24 -0.30
C ARG A 133 15.00 6.55 -1.07
N CYS A 134 15.18 7.72 -0.45
CA CYS A 134 15.45 8.98 -1.16
C CYS A 134 16.94 9.14 -1.53
N SER A 135 17.70 8.05 -1.50
CA SER A 135 19.14 8.03 -1.77
C SER A 135 19.41 7.85 -3.27
N PRO A 136 20.42 8.52 -3.85
CA PRO A 136 20.84 8.25 -5.23
C PRO A 136 21.38 6.82 -5.43
N LEU A 137 21.68 6.10 -4.34
CA LEU A 137 22.12 4.70 -4.38
C LEU A 137 20.96 3.71 -4.42
N ALA A 138 19.72 4.17 -4.18
CA ALA A 138 18.53 3.35 -4.29
C ALA A 138 18.16 3.15 -5.76
N GLN A 139 17.52 2.02 -6.06
CA GLN A 139 17.00 1.77 -7.40
C GLN A 139 16.04 2.92 -7.80
N PRO A 140 16.09 3.44 -9.04
CA PRO A 140 15.31 4.59 -9.48
C PRO A 140 13.81 4.47 -9.17
N GLU A 141 13.20 3.30 -9.35
CA GLU A 141 11.76 3.10 -9.15
C GLU A 141 11.32 3.27 -7.69
N ILE A 142 12.02 2.65 -6.73
CA ILE A 142 11.68 2.82 -5.30
C ILE A 142 12.03 4.22 -4.82
N ARG A 143 13.07 4.83 -5.41
CA ARG A 143 13.46 6.21 -5.10
C ARG A 143 12.40 7.20 -5.52
N ALA A 144 11.90 7.11 -6.76
CA ALA A 144 10.85 8.00 -7.24
C ALA A 144 9.59 7.92 -6.37
N ALA A 145 9.19 6.70 -5.97
CA ALA A 145 8.09 6.51 -5.03
C ALA A 145 8.38 7.15 -3.67
N ALA A 146 9.57 6.93 -3.10
CA ALA A 146 9.94 7.50 -1.80
C ALA A 146 10.05 9.04 -1.83
N ASP A 147 10.62 9.62 -2.88
CA ASP A 147 10.72 11.07 -3.08
C ASP A 147 9.32 11.70 -3.17
N ALA A 148 8.38 11.07 -3.90
CA ALA A 148 6.99 11.52 -3.98
C ALA A 148 6.25 11.41 -2.63
N MET A 149 6.43 10.29 -1.92
CA MET A 149 5.87 10.12 -0.57
C MET A 149 6.41 11.18 0.40
N ARG A 150 7.72 11.48 0.34
CA ARG A 150 8.35 12.49 1.18
C ARG A 150 7.84 13.89 0.86
N ALA A 151 7.73 14.24 -0.43
CA ALA A 151 7.18 15.52 -0.84
C ALA A 151 5.73 15.73 -0.32
N ALA A 152 4.90 14.69 -0.38
CA ALA A 152 3.54 14.74 0.19
C ALA A 152 3.54 14.84 1.73
N TYR A 153 4.46 14.14 2.40
CA TYR A 153 4.63 14.20 3.85
C TYR A 153 5.07 15.59 4.32
N ASP A 154 6.08 16.18 3.66
CA ASP A 154 6.64 17.49 3.98
C ASP A 154 5.65 18.61 3.60
N GLY A 155 4.87 18.44 2.54
CA GLY A 155 3.84 19.37 2.09
C GLY A 155 2.52 19.34 2.90
N SER A 156 2.39 18.43 3.88
CA SER A 156 1.18 18.29 4.70
C SER A 156 1.41 18.72 6.15
N THR A 157 0.40 19.37 6.74
CA THR A 157 0.42 19.83 8.13
C THR A 157 -0.36 18.85 9.01
N PRO A 158 0.25 18.26 10.07
CA PRO A 158 -0.46 17.35 10.95
C PRO A 158 -1.47 18.11 11.83
N VAL A 159 -2.67 17.54 11.98
CA VAL A 159 -3.67 18.02 12.94
C VAL A 159 -3.31 17.54 14.35
N GLU A 160 -3.32 18.42 15.35
CA GLU A 160 -3.14 18.06 16.74
C GLU A 160 -4.40 17.38 17.30
N VAL A 161 -4.22 16.26 18.02
CA VAL A 161 -5.33 15.42 18.49
C VAL A 161 -5.12 14.96 19.93
N THR A 162 -6.22 14.81 20.66
CA THR A 162 -6.27 14.28 22.03
C THR A 162 -6.50 12.76 22.03
N ALA A 163 -6.38 12.11 23.20
CA ALA A 163 -6.42 10.64 23.34
C ALA A 163 -7.76 9.97 22.94
N ASP A 164 -8.81 10.75 22.72
CA ASP A 164 -10.14 10.33 22.29
C ASP A 164 -10.41 10.50 20.78
N VAL A 165 -9.49 11.15 20.06
CA VAL A 165 -9.59 11.41 18.62
C VAL A 165 -8.79 10.38 17.83
N TRP A 166 -9.44 9.77 16.85
CA TRP A 166 -8.88 8.70 16.05
C TRP A 166 -8.40 9.18 14.69
N HIS A 167 -7.18 8.78 14.33
CA HIS A 167 -6.69 8.79 12.96
C HIS A 167 -7.47 7.78 12.13
N THR A 168 -8.23 8.25 11.14
CA THR A 168 -9.20 7.46 10.37
C THR A 168 -8.97 7.65 8.85
N PRO A 169 -8.02 6.92 8.24
CA PRO A 169 -7.72 7.05 6.83
C PRO A 169 -8.93 6.83 5.91
N TYR A 170 -8.97 7.56 4.80
CA TYR A 170 -10.06 7.56 3.81
C TYR A 170 -11.45 7.99 4.30
N VAL A 171 -11.61 8.37 5.58
CA VAL A 171 -12.78 9.11 6.04
C VAL A 171 -12.51 10.58 5.78
N ARG A 172 -13.39 11.23 5.04
CA ARG A 172 -13.25 12.65 4.71
C ARG A 172 -13.87 13.54 5.79
N ASP A 173 -13.42 14.79 5.83
CA ASP A 173 -13.93 15.79 6.77
C ASP A 173 -15.40 16.15 6.52
N ASP A 174 -15.89 16.00 5.28
CA ASP A 174 -17.29 16.24 4.90
C ASP A 174 -18.25 15.13 5.36
N GLU A 175 -17.74 13.97 5.78
CA GLU A 175 -18.55 12.84 6.31
C GLU A 175 -18.90 13.07 7.80
N THR A 176 -19.46 14.24 8.12
CA THR A 176 -19.67 14.74 9.50
C THR A 176 -20.69 13.94 10.32
N ASP A 177 -21.65 13.27 9.68
CA ASP A 177 -22.74 12.52 10.33
C ASP A 177 -22.29 11.18 10.94
N LEU A 178 -21.04 10.77 10.73
CA LEU A 178 -20.50 9.51 11.25
C LEU A 178 -20.05 9.67 12.71
N ASP A 179 -20.60 8.83 13.60
CA ASP A 179 -20.11 8.72 14.96
C ASP A 179 -18.69 8.11 15.01
N ARG A 180 -18.05 8.22 16.18
CA ARG A 180 -16.66 7.78 16.37
C ARG A 180 -16.47 6.28 16.10
N GLU A 181 -17.40 5.42 16.47
CA GLU A 181 -17.27 3.98 16.27
C GLU A 181 -17.43 3.64 14.79
N THR A 182 -18.44 4.19 14.12
CA THR A 182 -18.66 4.00 12.68
C THR A 182 -17.47 4.52 11.86
N ARG A 183 -16.89 5.68 12.21
CA ARG A 183 -15.68 6.21 11.54
C ARG A 183 -14.51 5.22 11.58
N LYS A 184 -14.25 4.60 12.73
CA LYS A 184 -13.16 3.62 12.87
C LYS A 184 -13.38 2.39 12.00
N ARG A 185 -14.62 1.88 11.99
CA ARG A 185 -15.00 0.69 11.20
C ARG A 185 -14.85 0.94 9.71
N ILE A 186 -15.41 2.04 9.24
CA ILE A 186 -15.36 2.47 7.84
C ILE A 186 -13.92 2.72 7.40
N ALA A 187 -13.11 3.42 8.20
CA ALA A 187 -11.70 3.65 7.89
C ALA A 187 -10.95 2.32 7.70
N ALA A 188 -11.12 1.36 8.62
CA ALA A 188 -10.50 0.04 8.51
C ALA A 188 -10.99 -0.74 7.27
N ALA A 189 -12.29 -0.72 6.98
CA ALA A 189 -12.86 -1.35 5.79
C ALA A 189 -12.32 -0.74 4.49
N ARG A 190 -12.18 0.59 4.44
CA ARG A 190 -11.62 1.31 3.29
C ARG A 190 -10.14 1.01 3.11
N CYS A 191 -9.34 0.93 4.19
CA CYS A 191 -7.96 0.45 4.14
C CYS A 191 -7.83 -0.99 3.61
N ALA A 192 -8.82 -1.86 3.81
CA ALA A 192 -8.82 -3.20 3.23
C ALA A 192 -9.06 -3.20 1.71
N ARG A 193 -9.66 -2.12 1.17
CA ARG A 193 -10.07 -1.98 -0.23
C ARG A 193 -9.07 -1.22 -1.10
N VAL A 194 -7.79 -1.15 -0.75
CA VAL A 194 -6.73 -0.49 -1.54
C VAL A 194 -6.70 -0.93 -3.02
N SER A 195 -7.18 -2.13 -3.34
CA SER A 195 -7.31 -2.62 -4.72
C SER A 195 -8.62 -2.27 -5.44
N TYR A 196 -9.65 -1.82 -4.73
CA TYR A 196 -11.02 -1.64 -5.24
C TYR A 196 -11.52 -0.19 -5.19
N LEU A 197 -11.16 0.57 -4.15
CA LEU A 197 -11.68 1.93 -3.93
C LEU A 197 -11.29 2.91 -5.04
N THR A 198 -10.12 2.72 -5.62
CA THR A 198 -9.63 3.52 -6.75
C THR A 198 -10.44 3.33 -8.03
N HIS A 199 -11.18 2.22 -8.16
CA HIS A 199 -11.83 1.85 -9.41
C HIS A 199 -13.31 2.22 -9.49
N ASP A 200 -14.05 2.16 -8.37
CA ASP A 200 -15.50 2.38 -8.40
C ASP A 200 -15.95 3.69 -7.75
N GLY A 201 -15.13 4.35 -6.92
CA GLY A 201 -15.50 5.59 -6.22
C GLY A 201 -16.77 5.48 -5.35
N ARG A 202 -17.37 4.29 -5.26
CA ARG A 202 -18.62 3.99 -4.57
C ARG A 202 -18.37 3.97 -3.08
N ARG A 203 -19.04 4.90 -2.40
CA ARG A 203 -19.04 5.07 -0.95
C ARG A 203 -20.36 4.56 -0.44
N ASP A 204 -20.39 3.27 -0.17
CA ASP A 204 -21.53 2.62 0.44
C ASP A 204 -21.17 2.31 1.89
N LEU A 205 -21.71 3.12 2.81
CA LEU A 205 -21.44 3.00 4.24
C LEU A 205 -21.85 1.62 4.77
N SER A 206 -22.98 1.08 4.29
CA SER A 206 -23.45 -0.26 4.66
C SER A 206 -22.44 -1.32 4.21
N ALA A 207 -21.97 -1.22 2.97
CA ALA A 207 -20.97 -2.17 2.46
C ALA A 207 -19.61 -2.05 3.19
N ASP A 208 -19.25 -0.86 3.66
CA ASP A 208 -18.05 -0.63 4.47
C ASP A 208 -18.19 -1.28 5.86
N GLU A 209 -19.34 -1.13 6.52
CA GLU A 209 -19.62 -1.79 7.80
C GLU A 209 -19.67 -3.32 7.67
N GLU A 210 -20.36 -3.85 6.66
CA GLU A 210 -20.38 -5.29 6.38
C GLU A 210 -18.98 -5.85 6.08
N LEU A 211 -18.12 -5.06 5.42
CA LEU A 211 -16.74 -5.47 5.21
C LEU A 211 -15.97 -5.45 6.53
N TYR A 212 -16.11 -4.42 7.37
CA TYR A 212 -15.48 -4.37 8.68
C TYR A 212 -15.83 -5.61 9.51
N ASP A 213 -17.12 -5.95 9.59
CA ASP A 213 -17.58 -7.11 10.34
C ASP A 213 -16.92 -8.39 9.82
N ARG A 214 -16.89 -8.59 8.50
CA ARG A 214 -16.18 -9.74 7.90
C ARG A 214 -14.69 -9.76 8.22
N LEU A 215 -14.00 -8.62 8.28
CA LEU A 215 -12.58 -8.56 8.61
C LEU A 215 -12.34 -9.04 10.04
N VAL A 216 -13.16 -8.61 11.00
CA VAL A 216 -12.98 -8.96 12.41
C VAL A 216 -13.53 -10.35 12.75
N THR A 217 -14.59 -10.82 12.10
CA THR A 217 -15.18 -12.14 12.39
C THR A 217 -14.60 -13.28 11.56
N ALA A 218 -13.76 -13.02 10.55
CA ALA A 218 -13.09 -14.07 9.80
C ALA A 218 -12.24 -14.98 10.72
N GLU A 219 -12.03 -16.22 10.28
CA GLU A 219 -11.19 -17.20 10.95
C GLU A 219 -10.03 -17.63 10.03
N PRO A 220 -8.79 -17.12 10.26
CA PRO A 220 -8.42 -16.10 11.24
C PRO A 220 -8.85 -14.68 10.82
N PRO A 221 -8.95 -13.73 11.78
CA PRO A 221 -9.31 -12.36 11.47
C PRO A 221 -8.27 -11.64 10.60
N HIS A 222 -8.73 -10.71 9.79
CA HIS A 222 -7.89 -9.88 8.93
C HIS A 222 -7.47 -8.61 9.67
N TRP A 223 -6.34 -8.66 10.38
CA TRP A 223 -5.92 -7.58 11.27
C TRP A 223 -5.24 -6.38 10.61
N SER A 224 -4.56 -6.57 9.47
CA SER A 224 -3.78 -5.48 8.87
C SER A 224 -4.58 -4.20 8.57
N PRO A 225 -5.84 -4.24 8.09
CA PRO A 225 -6.59 -3.02 7.86
C PRO A 225 -6.87 -2.21 9.14
N LEU A 226 -6.99 -2.88 10.28
CA LEU A 226 -7.22 -2.25 11.59
C LEU A 226 -5.94 -1.62 12.16
N GLU A 227 -4.77 -1.95 11.61
CA GLU A 227 -3.50 -1.34 12.02
C GLU A 227 -3.36 0.10 11.54
N HIS A 228 -4.11 0.52 10.52
CA HIS A 228 -4.06 1.87 9.97
C HIS A 228 -4.86 2.88 10.80
N VAL A 229 -5.80 2.42 11.62
CA VAL A 229 -6.68 3.24 12.46
C VAL A 229 -6.10 3.27 13.87
N ALA A 230 -5.84 4.46 14.43
CA ALA A 230 -5.18 4.57 15.74
C ALA A 230 -5.58 5.84 16.50
N THR A 231 -5.40 5.83 17.82
CA THR A 231 -5.59 6.98 18.71
C THR A 231 -4.32 7.27 19.50
N PRO A 232 -4.04 8.51 19.95
CA PRO A 232 -2.91 8.77 20.82
C PRO A 232 -2.93 7.91 22.09
N SER A 233 -1.76 7.45 22.52
CA SER A 233 -1.58 6.69 23.76
C SER A 233 -0.22 6.97 24.35
N ASP A 234 -0.17 7.29 25.64
CA ASP A 234 1.05 7.45 26.42
C ASP A 234 1.49 6.13 27.09
N ASP A 235 0.60 5.14 27.14
CA ASP A 235 0.88 3.81 27.68
C ASP A 235 1.97 3.08 26.86
N PRO A 236 3.18 2.86 27.42
CA PRO A 236 4.27 2.19 26.74
C PRO A 236 4.08 0.68 26.64
N SER A 237 3.09 0.12 27.33
CA SER A 237 2.75 -1.31 27.24
C SER A 237 1.89 -1.63 26.01
N VAL A 238 1.37 -0.60 25.32
CA VAL A 238 0.62 -0.77 24.08
C VAL A 238 1.55 -1.38 23.03
N PRO A 239 1.24 -2.61 22.55
CA PRO A 239 2.03 -3.23 21.50
C PRO A 239 1.84 -2.48 20.17
N GLY A 240 2.79 -2.67 19.25
CA GLY A 240 2.69 -2.13 17.89
C GLY A 240 3.92 -1.34 17.46
N ASN A 241 3.86 -0.82 16.24
CA ASN A 241 4.93 -0.09 15.57
C ASN A 241 4.76 1.43 15.62
N PHE A 242 3.68 1.94 16.22
CA PHE A 242 3.40 3.39 16.25
C PHE A 242 3.72 3.99 17.62
N ARG A 243 4.85 4.68 17.72
CA ARG A 243 5.27 5.33 18.97
C ARG A 243 4.24 6.38 19.40
N GLY A 244 3.69 6.26 20.60
CA GLY A 244 2.74 7.25 21.14
C GLY A 244 1.32 7.13 20.57
N TRP A 245 0.99 5.99 19.94
CA TRP A 245 -0.31 5.70 19.35
C TRP A 245 -0.71 4.25 19.64
N ARG A 246 -2.02 4.02 19.80
CA ARG A 246 -2.63 2.70 19.96
C ARG A 246 -3.49 2.37 18.76
N GLN A 247 -3.14 1.27 18.09
CA GLN A 247 -3.86 0.80 16.90
C GLN A 247 -5.18 0.12 17.28
N LEU A 248 -6.19 0.28 16.43
CA LEU A 248 -7.53 -0.30 16.61
C LEU A 248 -7.46 -1.82 16.74
N ARG A 249 -6.55 -2.46 16.00
CA ARG A 249 -6.26 -3.89 16.10
C ARG A 249 -6.15 -4.36 17.55
N HIS A 250 -5.33 -3.68 18.36
CA HIS A 250 -5.07 -4.10 19.75
C HIS A 250 -6.26 -3.90 20.67
N VAL A 251 -7.08 -2.88 20.41
CA VAL A 251 -8.33 -2.66 21.15
C VAL A 251 -9.30 -3.82 20.90
N ILE A 252 -9.45 -4.23 19.64
CA ILE A 252 -10.36 -5.32 19.27
C ILE A 252 -9.82 -6.69 19.72
N GLU A 253 -8.51 -6.94 19.59
CA GLU A 253 -7.88 -8.18 20.10
C GLU A 253 -8.07 -8.32 21.62
N GLN A 254 -7.86 -7.24 22.39
CA GLN A 254 -8.06 -7.26 23.85
C GLN A 254 -9.52 -7.48 24.24
N ALA A 255 -10.47 -6.85 23.52
CA ALA A 255 -11.90 -7.06 23.75
C ALA A 255 -12.36 -8.50 23.43
N ARG A 256 -11.62 -9.22 22.59
CA ARG A 256 -11.91 -10.61 22.20
C ARG A 256 -11.17 -11.65 23.04
N ALA A 257 -10.18 -11.26 23.84
CA ALA A 257 -9.46 -12.20 24.69
C ALA A 257 -10.44 -12.79 25.73
N PRO A 258 -10.55 -14.12 25.86
CA PRO A 258 -11.40 -14.73 26.87
C PRO A 258 -10.82 -14.41 28.27
N GLY A 259 -11.42 -13.45 28.97
CA GLY A 259 -11.11 -13.17 30.39
C GLY A 259 -10.75 -11.72 30.76
N GLY A 260 -11.47 -10.71 30.28
CA GLY A 260 -11.47 -9.39 30.92
C GLY A 260 -12.36 -9.37 32.16
N GLY A 261 -11.88 -9.94 33.26
CA GLY A 261 -12.44 -9.86 34.62
C GLY A 261 -11.41 -9.31 35.59
#